data_AF-A0A959V7T8-F1
#
_entry.id   AF-A0A959V7T8-F1
#
_cell.length_a   1.000
_cell.length_b   1.000
_cell.length_c   1.000
_cell.angle_alpha   90.00
_cell.angle_beta   90.00
_cell.angle_gamma   90.00
#
_symmetry.space_group_name_H-M   'P 1'
#
loop_
_entity.id
_entity.type
_entity.pdbx_description
1 polymer ?
#
loop_
_entity_poly.entity_id
_entity_poly.type
_entity_poly.pdbx_seq_one_letter_code
_entity_poly.pdbx_strand_id
1 'polypeptide(L)'
;LLPKAETFREAVEEMMEQLEDRKHEPVLLYCTGGIRCEKASAWFRHQGFTQVGQLHGGIIDYARQVKAHGLESRYKGRNFVFDGRLAERVTEDVVGTCFQCGKPSDRIANCLQETCNVLLVQCEACAERYHDCCSPRCREVHDLPEAMRRIWRKGKRTRSARQKVVRDPEALRARIAREEEVLAAGGSLHPELTDITFRGSQGQELALPEQPEQEAAAAH
;
A
#
# COMPACT_ATOMS: atom_id res chain seq x y z
N LEU A 1 -18.68 5.60 8.94
CA LEU A 1 -18.02 6.56 8.02
C LEU A 1 -16.60 6.09 7.79
N LEU A 2 -16.09 6.19 6.57
CA LEU A 2 -14.71 5.87 6.22
C LEU A 2 -14.13 7.08 5.47
N PRO A 3 -13.29 7.90 6.12
CA PRO A 3 -12.73 9.09 5.47
C PRO A 3 -11.82 8.69 4.30
N LYS A 4 -11.92 9.42 3.20
CA LYS A 4 -11.10 9.26 2.00
C LYS A 4 -9.82 10.10 2.11
N ALA A 5 -9.01 9.80 3.13
CA ALA A 5 -7.81 10.56 3.46
C ALA A 5 -6.53 9.72 3.38
N GLU A 6 -5.40 10.37 3.09
CA GLU A 6 -4.08 9.72 3.05
C GLU A 6 -3.37 9.77 4.39
N THR A 7 -3.60 10.84 5.14
CA THR A 7 -3.01 11.04 6.46
C THR A 7 -4.07 11.02 7.54
N PHE A 8 -3.64 10.70 8.77
CA PHE A 8 -4.52 10.77 9.93
C PHE A 8 -5.07 12.18 10.17
N ARG A 9 -4.29 13.22 9.85
CA ARG A 9 -4.74 14.62 10.00
C ARG A 9 -5.89 14.91 9.05
N GLU A 10 -5.70 14.65 7.75
CA GLU A 10 -6.73 14.80 6.72
C GLU A 10 -7.98 13.99 7.08
N ALA A 11 -7.81 12.77 7.60
CA ALA A 11 -8.92 11.91 8.00
C ALA A 11 -9.77 12.53 9.12
N VAL A 12 -9.11 13.16 10.09
CA VAL A 12 -9.82 13.86 11.18
C VAL A 12 -10.52 15.10 10.65
N GLU A 13 -9.86 15.90 9.81
CA GLU A 13 -10.43 17.11 9.20
C GLU A 13 -11.69 16.77 8.37
N GLU A 14 -11.61 15.77 7.48
CA GLU A 14 -12.74 15.32 6.67
C GLU A 14 -13.92 14.82 7.54
N MET A 15 -13.63 14.08 8.62
CA MET A 15 -14.68 13.63 9.53
C MET A 15 -15.33 14.80 10.30
N MET A 16 -14.59 15.88 10.58
CA MET A 16 -15.17 17.07 11.20
C MET A 16 -16.16 17.75 10.28
N GLU A 17 -15.78 17.96 9.03
CA GLU A 17 -16.65 18.55 8.03
C GLU A 17 -17.92 17.70 7.81
N GLN A 18 -17.78 16.38 7.70
CA GLN A 18 -18.92 15.47 7.47
C GLN A 18 -19.89 15.36 8.66
N LEU A 19 -19.44 15.68 9.87
CA LEU A 19 -20.21 15.49 11.10
C LEU A 19 -20.56 16.80 11.81
N GLU A 20 -20.29 17.95 11.18
CA GLU A 20 -20.48 19.27 11.80
C GLU A 20 -21.92 19.48 12.31
N ASP A 21 -22.92 19.09 11.52
CA ASP A 21 -24.35 19.21 11.88
C ASP A 21 -24.83 18.09 12.83
N ARG A 22 -23.97 17.15 13.19
CA ARG A 22 -24.29 15.92 13.95
C ARG A 22 -23.50 15.79 15.24
N LYS A 23 -22.99 16.91 15.77
CA LYS A 23 -22.17 16.97 17.00
C LYS A 23 -22.82 16.35 18.24
N HIS A 24 -24.15 16.29 18.27
CA HIS A 24 -24.91 15.73 19.38
C HIS A 24 -25.23 14.25 19.25
N GLU A 25 -24.92 13.62 18.11
CA GLU A 25 -25.14 12.20 17.91
C GLU A 25 -23.99 11.35 18.47
N PRO A 26 -24.26 10.10 18.90
CA PRO A 26 -23.20 9.19 19.32
C PRO A 26 -22.23 8.85 18.18
N VAL A 27 -20.93 9.10 18.42
CA VAL A 27 -19.83 8.72 17.52
C VAL A 27 -18.94 7.72 18.24
N LEU A 28 -18.77 6.53 17.64
CA LEU A 28 -17.82 5.53 18.09
C LEU A 28 -16.62 5.46 17.14
N LEU A 29 -15.43 5.74 17.66
CA LEU A 29 -14.18 5.71 16.91
C LEU A 29 -13.43 4.39 17.13
N TYR A 30 -12.82 3.84 16.09
CA TYR A 30 -11.92 2.69 16.22
C TYR A 30 -10.76 2.78 15.23
N CYS A 31 -9.63 2.19 15.60
CA CYS A 31 -8.45 2.03 14.75
C CYS A 31 -7.71 0.75 15.16
N THR A 32 -6.62 0.40 14.47
CA THR A 32 -5.86 -0.84 14.69
C THR A 32 -5.55 -1.11 16.18
N GLY A 33 -4.97 -0.13 16.90
CA GLY A 33 -4.52 -0.29 18.29
C GLY A 33 -4.93 0.85 19.24
N GLY A 34 -5.98 1.61 18.92
CA GLY A 34 -6.54 2.66 19.78
C GLY A 34 -5.87 4.04 19.74
N ILE A 35 -4.55 4.14 19.54
CA ILE A 35 -3.81 5.42 19.69
C ILE A 35 -4.33 6.60 18.83
N ARG A 36 -4.79 6.34 17.60
CA ARG A 36 -5.38 7.39 16.74
C ARG A 36 -6.73 7.85 17.27
N CYS A 37 -7.50 6.94 17.86
CA CYS A 37 -8.80 7.24 18.47
C CYS A 37 -8.66 8.04 19.76
N GLU A 38 -7.61 7.80 20.55
CA GLU A 38 -7.33 8.63 21.73
C GLU A 38 -7.18 10.10 21.34
N LYS A 39 -6.36 10.37 20.32
CA LYS A 39 -6.13 11.72 19.79
C LYS A 39 -7.40 12.30 19.12
N ALA A 40 -8.04 11.53 18.26
CA ALA A 40 -9.24 11.97 17.55
C ALA A 40 -10.41 12.24 18.50
N SER A 41 -10.63 11.39 19.50
CA SER A 41 -11.73 11.56 20.46
C SER A 41 -11.55 12.81 21.32
N ALA A 42 -10.32 13.10 21.74
CA ALA A 42 -10.00 14.37 22.42
C ALA A 42 -10.27 15.58 21.52
N TRP A 43 -9.86 15.50 20.25
CA TRP A 43 -10.11 16.56 19.28
C TRP A 43 -11.60 16.78 19.01
N PHE A 44 -12.37 15.72 18.78
CA PHE A 44 -13.82 15.81 18.57
C PHE A 44 -14.51 16.49 19.76
N ARG A 45 -14.19 16.09 20.99
CA ARG A 45 -14.74 16.73 22.20
C ARG A 45 -14.39 18.21 22.26
N HIS A 46 -13.15 18.57 21.92
CA HIS A 46 -12.73 19.98 21.85
C HIS A 46 -13.53 20.78 20.82
N GLN A 47 -13.91 20.16 19.70
CA GLN A 47 -14.75 20.75 18.64
C GLN A 47 -16.27 20.76 18.94
N GLY A 48 -16.67 20.38 20.16
CA GLY A 48 -18.06 20.47 20.62
C GLY A 48 -18.89 19.20 20.44
N PHE A 49 -18.28 18.08 20.06
CA PHE A 49 -18.99 16.79 20.03
C PHE A 49 -19.28 16.32 21.46
N THR A 50 -20.54 16.03 21.76
CA THR A 50 -20.97 15.71 23.13
C THR A 50 -20.95 14.22 23.45
N GLN A 51 -21.06 13.36 22.44
CA GLN A 51 -21.16 11.90 22.62
C GLN A 51 -20.08 11.15 21.82
N VAL A 52 -18.84 11.19 22.30
CA VAL A 52 -17.70 10.54 21.63
C VAL A 52 -17.17 9.36 22.44
N GLY A 53 -17.40 8.16 21.93
CA GLY A 53 -16.83 6.91 22.41
C GLY A 53 -15.68 6.41 21.54
N GLN A 54 -14.88 5.51 22.07
CA GLN A 54 -13.85 4.82 21.31
C GLN A 54 -13.74 3.35 21.70
N LEU A 55 -13.26 2.53 20.77
CA LEU A 55 -12.90 1.14 21.04
C LEU A 55 -11.53 1.10 21.74
N HIS A 56 -11.54 0.93 23.06
CA HIS A 56 -10.31 0.79 23.85
C HIS A 56 -9.49 -0.40 23.38
N GLY A 57 -8.17 -0.22 23.24
CA GLY A 57 -7.25 -1.22 22.69
C GLY A 57 -7.40 -1.46 21.17
N GLY A 58 -8.37 -0.82 20.51
CA GLY A 58 -8.59 -0.92 19.07
C GLY A 58 -9.05 -2.30 18.60
N ILE A 59 -8.91 -2.53 17.29
CA ILE A 59 -9.31 -3.78 16.63
C ILE A 59 -8.52 -4.98 17.17
N ILE A 60 -7.24 -4.79 17.50
CA ILE A 60 -6.37 -5.87 18.03
C ILE A 60 -6.95 -6.40 19.34
N ASP A 61 -7.25 -5.53 20.31
CA ASP A 61 -7.79 -5.97 21.58
C ASP A 61 -9.22 -6.50 21.46
N TYR A 62 -10.03 -5.89 20.60
CA TYR A 62 -11.36 -6.39 20.26
C TYR A 62 -11.33 -7.84 19.76
N ALA A 63 -10.47 -8.14 18.78
CA ALA A 63 -10.35 -9.49 18.23
C ALA A 63 -9.92 -10.51 19.31
N ARG A 64 -9.01 -10.11 20.21
CA ARG A 64 -8.57 -10.92 21.35
C ARG A 64 -9.74 -11.24 22.28
N GLN A 65 -10.50 -10.23 22.69
CA GLN A 65 -11.64 -10.40 23.60
C GLN A 65 -12.76 -11.24 22.97
N VAL A 66 -13.12 -10.97 21.72
CA VAL A 66 -14.13 -11.74 20.98
C VAL A 66 -13.78 -13.22 20.96
N LYS A 67 -12.51 -13.56 20.67
CA LYS A 67 -12.04 -14.94 20.69
C LYS A 67 -12.04 -15.54 22.10
N ALA A 68 -11.55 -14.81 23.10
CA ALA A 68 -11.46 -15.28 24.49
C ALA A 68 -12.85 -15.57 25.10
N HIS A 69 -13.85 -14.79 24.73
CA HIS A 69 -15.22 -14.91 25.23
C HIS A 69 -16.17 -15.70 24.32
N GLY A 70 -15.67 -16.22 23.18
CA GLY A 70 -16.49 -16.97 22.23
C GLY A 70 -17.64 -16.15 21.62
N LEU A 71 -17.43 -14.84 21.41
CA LEU A 71 -18.44 -13.93 20.88
C LEU A 71 -18.47 -13.96 19.35
N GLU A 72 -19.60 -13.58 18.76
CA GLU A 72 -19.68 -13.32 17.32
C GLU A 72 -18.99 -11.98 16.99
N SER A 73 -18.03 -12.03 16.06
CA SER A 73 -17.33 -10.82 15.61
C SER A 73 -18.20 -9.99 14.66
N ARG A 74 -18.31 -8.69 14.96
CA ARG A 74 -18.89 -7.66 14.08
C ARG A 74 -17.86 -7.13 13.08
N TYR A 75 -16.57 -7.31 13.36
CA TYR A 75 -15.50 -7.00 12.41
C TYR A 75 -15.45 -8.08 11.33
N LYS A 76 -15.18 -7.70 10.07
CA LYS A 76 -15.15 -8.62 8.93
C LYS A 76 -13.79 -8.57 8.23
N GLY A 77 -13.17 -9.74 8.07
CA GLY A 77 -11.94 -9.98 7.35
C GLY A 77 -10.67 -9.75 8.16
N ARG A 78 -9.71 -9.04 7.57
CA ARG A 78 -8.37 -8.88 8.11
C ARG A 78 -8.07 -7.44 8.54
N ASN A 79 -7.41 -7.29 9.68
CA ASN A 79 -6.96 -6.01 10.21
C ASN A 79 -5.54 -5.71 9.75
N PHE A 80 -5.33 -4.58 9.08
CA PHE A 80 -4.00 -4.14 8.66
C PHE A 80 -3.13 -3.77 9.87
N VAL A 81 -1.90 -4.27 9.90
CA VAL A 81 -0.90 -4.02 10.95
C VAL A 81 0.39 -3.48 10.35
N PHE A 82 1.07 -2.61 11.10
CA PHE A 82 2.22 -1.84 10.62
C PHE A 82 3.55 -2.56 10.90
N ASP A 83 3.61 -3.85 10.60
CA ASP A 83 4.81 -4.68 10.73
C ASP A 83 4.87 -5.74 9.62
N GLY A 84 5.84 -6.64 9.68
CA GLY A 84 6.08 -7.66 8.65
C GLY A 84 4.91 -8.62 8.40
N ARG A 85 3.92 -8.69 9.30
CA ARG A 85 2.72 -9.51 9.10
C ARG A 85 1.77 -8.90 8.06
N LEU A 86 1.79 -7.57 7.90
CA LEU A 86 0.90 -6.72 7.08
C LEU A 86 -0.58 -6.77 7.44
N ALA A 87 -1.12 -7.94 7.81
CA ALA A 87 -2.49 -8.10 8.23
C ALA A 87 -2.66 -9.29 9.17
N GLU A 88 -3.56 -9.15 10.13
CA GLU A 88 -4.01 -10.23 11.01
C GLU A 88 -5.45 -10.63 10.67
N ARG A 89 -5.71 -11.93 10.59
CA ARG A 89 -7.06 -12.42 10.34
C ARG A 89 -7.91 -12.29 11.61
N VAL A 90 -9.06 -11.62 11.48
CA VAL A 90 -10.06 -11.49 12.55
C VAL A 90 -11.25 -12.41 12.29
N THR A 91 -11.70 -12.50 11.04
CA THR A 91 -12.70 -13.48 10.59
C THR A 91 -12.34 -14.07 9.22
N GLU A 92 -13.07 -15.09 8.78
CA GLU A 92 -12.89 -15.73 7.46
C GLU A 92 -13.50 -14.94 6.29
N ASP A 93 -14.20 -13.84 6.58
CA ASP A 93 -14.83 -13.01 5.56
C ASP A 93 -13.77 -12.39 4.62
N VAL A 94 -13.90 -12.59 3.32
CA VAL A 94 -13.04 -11.95 2.31
C VAL A 94 -13.72 -10.67 1.82
N VAL A 95 -13.26 -9.53 2.32
CA VAL A 95 -13.83 -8.20 2.00
C VAL A 95 -13.12 -7.49 0.84
N GLY A 96 -11.96 -7.98 0.42
CA GLY A 96 -11.13 -7.37 -0.61
C GLY A 96 -11.22 -8.08 -1.97
N THR A 97 -10.66 -7.42 -2.98
CA THR A 97 -10.42 -8.02 -4.30
C THR A 97 -8.97 -7.83 -4.69
N CYS A 98 -8.44 -8.78 -5.44
CA CYS A 98 -7.11 -8.67 -6.01
C CYS A 98 -7.04 -7.46 -6.95
N PHE A 99 -6.03 -6.62 -6.74
CA PHE A 99 -5.85 -5.42 -7.54
C PHE A 99 -5.41 -5.72 -8.96
N GLN A 100 -4.88 -6.92 -9.23
CA GLN A 100 -4.36 -7.31 -10.54
C GLN A 100 -5.38 -8.06 -11.41
N CYS A 101 -6.34 -8.79 -10.81
CA CYS A 101 -7.32 -9.57 -11.57
C CYS A 101 -8.78 -9.41 -11.12
N GLY A 102 -9.05 -8.72 -10.02
CA GLY A 102 -10.42 -8.49 -9.53
C GLY A 102 -11.06 -9.66 -8.78
N LYS A 103 -10.43 -10.85 -8.75
CA LYS A 103 -10.95 -11.99 -7.96
C LYS A 103 -10.94 -11.68 -6.46
N PRO A 104 -11.87 -12.23 -5.66
CA PRO A 104 -11.85 -12.08 -4.20
C PRO A 104 -10.51 -12.49 -3.61
N SER A 105 -9.95 -11.62 -2.75
CA SER A 105 -8.71 -11.89 -2.01
C SER A 105 -8.57 -10.89 -0.88
N ASP A 106 -8.00 -11.33 0.24
CA ASP A 106 -7.62 -10.48 1.37
C ASP A 106 -6.11 -10.57 1.68
N ARG A 107 -5.33 -11.21 0.81
CA ARG A 107 -3.87 -11.29 0.93
C ARG A 107 -3.26 -9.95 0.56
N ILE A 108 -2.74 -9.27 1.59
CA ILE A 108 -2.00 -8.02 1.45
C ILE A 108 -0.51 -8.34 1.33
N ALA A 109 0.13 -7.78 0.33
CA ALA A 109 1.56 -7.95 0.06
C ALA A 109 2.19 -6.61 -0.32
N ASN A 110 3.52 -6.56 -0.32
CA ASN A 110 4.28 -5.51 -0.99
C ASN A 110 4.89 -6.08 -2.26
N CYS A 111 4.90 -5.29 -3.35
CA CYS A 111 5.63 -5.62 -4.56
C CYS A 111 7.11 -5.89 -4.26
N LEU A 112 7.63 -7.06 -4.64
CA LEU A 112 9.03 -7.43 -4.38
C LEU A 112 10.07 -6.69 -5.21
N GLN A 113 9.65 -5.91 -6.20
CA GLN A 113 10.56 -4.97 -6.85
C GLN A 113 10.91 -3.86 -5.85
N GLU A 114 12.17 -3.85 -5.40
CA GLU A 114 12.63 -3.07 -4.24
C GLU A 114 12.41 -1.55 -4.35
N THR A 115 12.50 -0.98 -5.56
CA THR A 115 12.25 0.45 -5.79
C THR A 115 10.77 0.80 -5.81
N CYS A 116 9.92 -0.17 -6.14
CA CYS A 116 8.48 -0.07 -6.21
C CYS A 116 7.88 -0.24 -4.82
N ASN A 117 8.04 -1.44 -4.22
CA ASN A 117 7.60 -1.76 -2.86
C ASN A 117 6.18 -1.24 -2.54
N VAL A 118 5.27 -1.32 -3.52
CA VAL A 118 3.90 -0.83 -3.37
C VAL A 118 3.06 -1.91 -2.68
N LEU A 119 2.27 -1.49 -1.69
CA LEU A 119 1.30 -2.31 -1.00
C LEU A 119 0.07 -2.56 -1.91
N LEU A 120 -0.34 -3.82 -2.02
CA LEU A 120 -1.48 -4.23 -2.82
C LEU A 120 -2.18 -5.46 -2.23
N VAL A 121 -3.46 -5.62 -2.58
CA VAL A 121 -4.16 -6.89 -2.41
C VAL A 121 -3.85 -7.78 -3.62
N GLN A 122 -3.24 -8.94 -3.39
CA GLN A 122 -2.78 -9.85 -4.44
C GLN A 122 -3.22 -11.27 -4.11
N CYS A 123 -4.01 -11.91 -4.99
CA CYS A 123 -4.33 -13.33 -4.83
C CYS A 123 -3.12 -14.22 -5.18
N GLU A 124 -3.11 -15.46 -4.70
CA GLU A 124 -2.00 -16.40 -4.92
C GLU A 124 -1.69 -16.62 -6.40
N ALA A 125 -2.72 -16.74 -7.26
CA ALA A 125 -2.51 -16.91 -8.70
C ALA A 125 -1.79 -15.71 -9.36
N CYS A 126 -2.04 -14.49 -8.88
CA CYS A 126 -1.30 -13.31 -9.35
C CYS A 126 0.08 -13.20 -8.69
N ALA A 127 0.24 -13.64 -7.44
CA ALA A 127 1.54 -13.74 -6.79
C ALA A 127 2.46 -14.69 -7.57
N GLU A 128 1.96 -15.85 -7.97
CA GLU A 128 2.69 -16.80 -8.81
C GLU A 128 2.97 -16.23 -10.21
N ARG A 129 1.96 -15.69 -10.89
CA ARG A 129 2.12 -15.15 -12.26
C ARG A 129 3.12 -13.99 -12.33
N TYR A 130 3.15 -13.14 -11.32
CA TYR A 130 3.96 -11.92 -11.31
C TYR A 130 5.11 -11.96 -10.30
N HIS A 131 5.44 -13.12 -9.72
CA HIS A 131 6.50 -13.29 -8.71
C HIS A 131 6.40 -12.26 -7.57
N ASP A 132 5.22 -12.19 -6.95
CA ASP A 132 4.87 -11.24 -5.88
C ASP A 132 5.06 -9.75 -6.27
N CYS A 133 5.14 -9.44 -7.57
CA CYS A 133 5.21 -8.07 -8.07
C CYS A 133 3.85 -7.54 -8.51
N CYS A 134 3.71 -6.22 -8.51
CA CYS A 134 2.44 -5.56 -8.83
C CYS A 134 2.09 -5.58 -10.32
N SER A 135 3.03 -5.84 -11.22
CA SER A 135 2.80 -5.92 -12.67
C SER A 135 3.96 -6.62 -13.39
N PRO A 136 3.78 -7.08 -14.65
CA PRO A 136 4.85 -7.63 -15.48
C PRO A 136 6.12 -6.79 -15.49
N ARG A 137 5.99 -5.46 -15.62
CA ARG A 137 7.13 -4.53 -15.59
C ARG A 137 7.97 -4.67 -14.31
N CYS A 138 7.31 -4.75 -13.14
CA CYS A 138 8.03 -4.92 -11.88
C CYS A 138 8.66 -6.33 -11.76
N ARG A 139 7.97 -7.35 -12.28
CA ARG A 139 8.47 -8.73 -12.33
C ARG A 139 9.77 -8.81 -13.14
N GLU A 140 9.83 -8.24 -14.34
CA GLU A 140 11.05 -8.30 -15.18
C GLU A 140 12.29 -7.78 -14.44
N VAL A 141 12.16 -6.69 -13.69
CA VAL A 141 13.26 -6.15 -12.89
C VAL A 141 13.56 -7.02 -11.67
N HIS A 142 12.54 -7.57 -11.02
CA HIS A 142 12.70 -8.44 -9.86
C HIS A 142 13.43 -9.75 -10.22
N ASP A 143 13.18 -10.28 -11.41
CA ASP A 143 13.73 -11.53 -11.93
C ASP A 143 15.19 -11.40 -12.42
N LEU A 144 15.71 -10.18 -12.53
CA LEU A 144 17.11 -9.96 -12.89
C LEU A 144 18.08 -10.54 -11.84
N PRO A 145 19.29 -10.95 -12.24
CA PRO A 145 20.37 -11.27 -11.31
C PRO A 145 20.65 -10.11 -10.34
N GLU A 146 21.03 -10.43 -9.10
CA GLU A 146 21.25 -9.45 -8.03
C GLU A 146 22.21 -8.31 -8.44
N ALA A 147 23.27 -8.62 -9.20
CA ALA A 147 24.20 -7.62 -9.72
C ALA A 147 23.51 -6.59 -10.62
N MET A 148 22.60 -7.03 -11.48
CA MET A 148 21.82 -6.16 -12.37
C MET A 148 20.75 -5.39 -11.59
N ARG A 149 20.10 -6.01 -10.60
CA ARG A 149 19.17 -5.29 -9.70
C ARG A 149 19.86 -4.17 -8.92
N ARG A 150 21.11 -4.36 -8.52
CA ARG A 150 21.93 -3.30 -7.89
C ARG A 150 22.17 -2.14 -8.86
N ILE A 151 22.52 -2.43 -10.11
CA ILE A 151 22.70 -1.40 -11.14
C ILE A 151 21.38 -0.66 -11.38
N TRP A 152 20.27 -1.39 -11.54
CA TRP A 152 18.94 -0.81 -11.71
C TRP A 152 18.56 0.15 -10.57
N ARG A 153 18.90 -0.19 -9.33
CA ARG A 153 18.63 0.65 -8.16
C ARG A 153 19.44 1.95 -8.15
N LYS A 154 20.63 1.98 -8.75
CA LYS A 154 21.47 3.18 -8.78
C LYS A 154 20.73 4.30 -9.53
N GLY A 155 20.53 5.43 -8.85
CA GLY A 155 19.84 6.60 -9.42
C GLY A 155 18.30 6.50 -9.45
N LYS A 156 17.70 5.40 -9.00
CA LYS A 156 16.24 5.30 -8.85
C LYS A 156 15.84 5.61 -7.42
N ARG A 157 14.92 6.57 -7.25
CA ARG A 157 14.29 6.83 -5.95
C ARG A 157 13.26 5.76 -5.66
N THR A 158 13.27 5.24 -4.44
CA THR A 158 12.17 4.42 -3.94
C THR A 158 10.90 5.26 -3.90
N ARG A 159 9.75 4.62 -4.12
CA ARG A 159 8.45 5.30 -4.00
C ARG A 159 8.33 6.00 -2.64
N SER A 160 7.85 7.24 -2.67
CA SER A 160 7.50 7.96 -1.43
C SER A 160 6.39 7.21 -0.69
N ALA A 161 6.23 7.45 0.62
CA ALA A 161 5.19 6.80 1.42
C ALA A 161 3.78 6.93 0.79
N ARG A 162 3.46 8.10 0.21
CA ARG A 162 2.19 8.35 -0.50
C ARG A 162 1.99 7.47 -1.74
N GLN A 163 3.08 7.04 -2.38
CA GLN A 163 3.10 6.24 -3.61
C GLN A 163 3.22 4.72 -3.33
N LYS A 164 3.36 4.31 -2.06
CA LYS A 164 3.48 2.90 -1.63
C LYS A 164 2.14 2.20 -1.45
N VAL A 165 1.04 2.73 -1.97
CA VAL A 165 -0.26 2.05 -1.98
C VAL A 165 -0.88 2.16 -3.37
N VAL A 166 -1.46 1.07 -3.87
CA VAL A 166 -2.28 1.11 -5.09
C VAL A 166 -3.64 1.70 -4.74
N ARG A 167 -3.98 2.85 -5.35
CA ARG A 167 -5.24 3.57 -5.09
C ARG A 167 -6.32 3.34 -6.13
N ASP A 168 -5.89 3.05 -7.35
CA ASP A 168 -6.76 2.77 -8.49
C ASP A 168 -6.41 1.38 -9.03
N PRO A 169 -7.10 0.34 -8.53
CA PRO A 169 -6.93 -1.02 -9.04
C PRO A 169 -7.30 -1.15 -10.52
N GLU A 170 -8.23 -0.35 -11.04
CA GLU A 170 -8.64 -0.43 -12.45
C GLU A 170 -7.55 0.13 -13.37
N ALA A 171 -6.96 1.27 -13.01
CA ALA A 171 -5.79 1.79 -13.72
C ALA A 171 -4.60 0.82 -13.66
N LEU A 172 -4.40 0.11 -12.54
CA LEU A 172 -3.38 -0.94 -12.45
C LEU A 172 -3.67 -2.08 -13.43
N ARG A 173 -4.91 -2.58 -13.49
CA ARG A 173 -5.30 -3.65 -14.43
C ARG A 173 -5.12 -3.21 -15.87
N ALA A 174 -5.55 -2.00 -16.21
CA ALA A 174 -5.36 -1.45 -17.55
C ALA A 174 -3.87 -1.33 -17.91
N ARG A 175 -3.01 -0.98 -16.94
CA ARG A 175 -1.55 -0.98 -17.14
C ARG A 175 -1.02 -2.39 -17.37
N ILE A 176 -1.42 -3.35 -16.55
CA ILE A 176 -1.02 -4.77 -16.70
C ILE A 176 -1.40 -5.28 -18.08
N ALA A 177 -2.64 -5.05 -18.55
CA ALA A 177 -3.08 -5.49 -19.86
C ALA A 177 -2.18 -4.97 -20.99
N ARG A 178 -1.84 -3.68 -20.98
CA ARG A 178 -0.90 -3.09 -21.96
C ARG A 178 0.51 -3.68 -21.86
N GLU A 179 1.00 -3.91 -20.63
CA GLU A 179 2.30 -4.54 -20.42
C GLU A 179 2.32 -5.97 -21.02
N GLU A 180 1.24 -6.73 -20.86
CA GLU A 180 1.12 -8.08 -21.40
C GLU A 180 1.00 -8.10 -22.93
N GLU A 181 0.29 -7.15 -23.52
CA GLU A 181 0.23 -6.98 -24.98
C GLU A 181 1.61 -6.72 -25.58
N VAL A 182 2.42 -5.86 -24.94
CA VAL A 182 3.80 -5.59 -25.37
C VAL A 182 4.65 -6.87 -25.34
N LEU A 183 4.57 -7.63 -24.25
CA LEU A 183 5.31 -8.88 -24.11
C LEU A 183 4.85 -9.96 -25.10
N ALA A 184 3.53 -10.07 -25.34
CA ALA A 184 2.97 -11.00 -26.31
C ALA A 184 3.41 -10.69 -27.76
N ALA A 185 3.68 -9.42 -28.07
CA ALA A 185 4.24 -8.98 -29.34
C ALA A 185 5.77 -9.14 -29.44
N GLY A 186 6.44 -9.71 -28.43
CA GLY A 186 7.90 -9.84 -28.36
C GLY A 186 8.64 -8.52 -28.07
N GLY A 187 7.92 -7.50 -27.60
CA GLY A 187 8.51 -6.23 -27.16
C GLY A 187 9.19 -6.32 -25.80
N SER A 188 9.83 -5.23 -25.38
CA SER A 188 10.46 -5.09 -24.07
C SER A 188 9.78 -4.00 -23.26
N LEU A 189 9.45 -4.26 -21.99
CA LEU A 189 8.94 -3.22 -21.09
C LEU A 189 10.07 -2.32 -20.59
N HIS A 190 11.30 -2.78 -20.69
CA HIS A 190 12.50 -2.10 -20.25
C HIS A 190 13.56 -2.10 -21.34
N PRO A 191 13.40 -1.29 -22.41
CA PRO A 191 14.43 -1.15 -23.44
C PRO A 191 15.80 -0.79 -22.83
N GLU A 192 15.83 -0.06 -21.71
CA GLU A 192 17.03 0.30 -20.95
C GLU A 192 17.75 -0.89 -20.28
N LEU A 193 17.08 -2.03 -20.09
CA LEU A 193 17.73 -3.23 -19.53
C LEU A 193 18.64 -3.93 -20.54
N THR A 194 18.46 -3.69 -21.85
CA THR A 194 19.32 -4.23 -22.91
C THR A 194 20.78 -3.76 -22.72
N ASP A 195 20.97 -2.49 -22.33
CA ASP A 195 22.30 -1.95 -22.04
C ASP A 195 22.89 -2.49 -20.74
N ILE A 196 22.06 -2.72 -19.71
CA ILE A 196 22.50 -3.25 -18.41
C ILE A 196 22.92 -4.72 -18.54
N THR A 197 22.16 -5.52 -19.28
CA THR A 197 22.47 -6.93 -19.53
C THR A 197 23.74 -7.10 -20.36
N PHE A 198 23.93 -6.26 -21.39
CA PHE A 198 25.16 -6.24 -22.19
C PHE A 198 26.39 -5.88 -21.34
N ARG A 199 26.34 -4.80 -20.56
CA ARG A 199 27.46 -4.38 -19.70
C ARG A 199 27.73 -5.36 -18.55
N GLY A 200 26.69 -5.95 -17.98
CA GLY A 200 26.80 -6.98 -16.94
C GLY A 200 27.50 -8.26 -17.44
N SER A 201 27.29 -8.63 -18.71
CA SER A 201 27.97 -9.79 -19.34
C SER A 201 29.48 -9.58 -19.58
N GLN A 202 29.94 -8.31 -19.65
CA GLN A 202 31.34 -7.96 -19.90
C GLN A 202 32.14 -7.58 -18.65
N GLY A 203 31.54 -7.62 -17.45
CA GLY A 203 32.22 -7.25 -16.21
C GLY A 203 32.68 -5.78 -16.13
N GLN A 204 32.15 -4.91 -17.00
CA GLN A 204 32.53 -3.50 -17.05
C GLN A 204 31.69 -2.67 -16.07
N GLU A 205 32.36 -1.85 -15.26
CA GLU A 205 31.73 -0.91 -14.35
C GLU A 205 31.02 0.19 -15.16
N LEU A 206 29.72 0.41 -14.90
CA LEU A 206 28.97 1.45 -15.60
C LEU A 206 29.54 2.83 -15.22
N ALA A 207 30.23 3.48 -16.16
CA ALA A 207 30.37 4.93 -16.14
C ALA A 207 28.97 5.55 -16.22
N LEU A 208 28.61 6.31 -15.18
CA LEU A 208 27.36 7.07 -15.09
C LEU A 208 27.42 8.23 -16.09
N PRO A 209 26.33 8.53 -16.82
CA PRO A 209 26.25 9.83 -17.49
C PRO A 209 26.31 10.93 -16.42
N GLU A 210 27.23 11.89 -16.59
CA GLU A 210 27.35 13.06 -15.73
C GLU A 210 25.98 13.76 -15.66
N GLN A 211 25.53 14.02 -14.43
CA GLN A 211 24.30 14.77 -14.21
C GLN A 211 24.54 16.22 -14.64
N PRO A 212 23.64 16.87 -15.39
CA PRO A 212 23.66 18.32 -15.47
C PRO A 212 23.38 18.86 -14.07
N GLU A 213 24.29 19.71 -13.58
CA GLU A 213 24.16 20.45 -12.33
C GLU A 213 22.79 21.14 -12.26
N GLN A 214 21.91 20.65 -11.39
CA GLN A 214 20.71 21.40 -11.03
C GLN A 214 21.11 22.42 -9.98
N GLU A 215 21.17 23.68 -10.42
CA GLU A 215 21.30 24.86 -9.56
C GLU A 215 20.39 24.75 -8.33
N ALA A 216 21.03 24.89 -7.18
CA ALA A 216 20.38 24.99 -5.89
C ALA A 216 19.47 26.22 -5.86
N ALA A 217 18.16 26.01 -5.97
CA ALA A 217 17.19 26.98 -5.46
C ALA A 217 17.15 26.86 -3.93
N ALA A 218 18.06 27.60 -3.29
CA ALA A 218 17.99 27.91 -1.88
C ALA A 218 17.07 29.13 -1.66
N ALA A 219 16.41 29.10 -0.50
CA ALA A 219 15.97 30.24 0.32
C ALA A 219 14.49 30.68 0.24
N HIS A 220 13.87 30.51 1.43
CA HIS A 220 12.72 31.17 2.06
C HIS A 220 11.29 30.75 1.70
#